data_AF-A0A514MGW3-F1
#
_entry.id   AF-A0A514MGW3-F1
#
_cell.length_a   1.000
_cell.length_b   1.000
_cell.length_c   1.000
_cell.angle_alpha   90.00
_cell.angle_beta   90.00
_cell.angle_gamma   90.00
#
_symmetry.space_group_name_H-M   'P 1'
#
loop_
_entity.id
_entity.type
_entity.pdbx_description
1 polymer ?
#
loop_
_entity_poly.entity_id
_entity_poly.type
_entity_poly.pdbx_seq_one_letter_code
_entity_poly.pdbx_strand_id
1 'polypeptide(L)' 'GEWQAFRGISSELRHIIFTAKVISVSSNRKEVHVFFPPRSTFEYTKPSYRLIGNPFRRACTIIKGNSIVAQ' A
#
# COMPACT_ATOMS: atom_id res chain seq x y z
N GLY A 1 0.23 -6.34 -9.48
CA GLY A 1 -0.77 -5.28 -9.62
C GLY A 1 -0.24 -4.05 -8.94
N GLU A 2 -0.38 -2.89 -9.58
CA GLU A 2 0.08 -1.60 -9.06
C GLU A 2 -1.01 -0.56 -9.30
N TRP A 3 -1.31 0.24 -8.28
CA TRP A 3 -2.29 1.31 -8.33
C TRP A 3 -1.71 2.57 -7.71
N GLN A 4 -2.15 3.72 -8.23
CA GLN A 4 -1.78 5.03 -7.72
C GLN A 4 -3.06 5.77 -7.32
N ALA A 5 -3.07 6.31 -6.12
CA ALA A 5 -4.15 7.17 -5.63
C ALA A 5 -3.78 8.62 -5.92
N PHE A 6 -4.64 9.35 -6.62
CA PHE A 6 -4.45 10.77 -6.96
C PHE A 6 -5.41 11.66 -6.18
N ARG A 7 -5.03 12.93 -6.00
CA ARG A 7 -5.87 13.93 -5.33
C ARG A 7 -7.00 14.40 -6.26
N GLY A 8 -8.24 14.32 -5.76
CA GLY A 8 -9.43 14.74 -6.49
C GLY A 8 -9.63 13.91 -7.76
N ILE A 9 -9.95 14.58 -8.87
CA ILE A 9 -10.15 13.96 -10.19
C ILE A 9 -8.90 14.04 -11.08
N SER A 10 -7.74 14.39 -10.51
CA SER A 10 -6.51 14.53 -11.28
C SER A 10 -5.86 13.16 -11.58
N SER A 11 -5.11 13.10 -12.68
CA SER A 11 -4.21 11.99 -13.04
C SER A 11 -2.75 12.43 -13.15
N GLU A 12 -2.42 13.65 -12.71
CA GLU A 12 -1.05 14.19 -12.77
C GLU A 12 -0.16 13.57 -11.69
N LEU A 13 1.08 13.21 -12.02
CA LEU A 13 2.02 12.57 -11.09
C LEU A 13 2.28 13.39 -9.82
N ARG A 14 2.32 14.73 -9.93
CA ARG A 14 2.48 15.63 -8.76
C ARG A 14 1.32 15.56 -7.77
N HIS A 15 0.18 15.00 -8.18
CA HIS A 15 -1.00 14.84 -7.33
C HIS A 15 -1.15 13.42 -6.77
N ILE A 16 -0.16 12.54 -6.95
CA ILE A 16 -0.15 11.23 -6.30
C ILE A 16 -0.11 11.43 -4.78
N ILE A 17 -1.04 10.78 -4.09
CA ILE A 17 -1.10 10.71 -2.62
C ILE A 17 -0.31 9.49 -2.14
N PHE A 18 -0.48 8.33 -2.77
CA PHE A 18 0.28 7.11 -2.49
C PHE A 18 0.22 6.12 -3.65
N THR A 19 1.14 5.18 -3.65
CA THR A 19 1.16 4.03 -4.56
C THR A 19 0.92 2.76 -3.76
N ALA A 20 0.07 1.87 -4.25
CA ALA A 20 -0.21 0.56 -3.68
C ALA A 20 0.25 -0.54 -4.64
N LYS A 21 1.06 -1.48 -4.14
CA LYS A 21 1.63 -2.58 -4.94
C LYS A 21 1.27 -3.93 -4.32
N VAL A 22 0.86 -4.89 -5.15
CA VAL A 22 0.71 -6.28 -4.73
C VAL A 22 2.08 -6.92 -4.63
N ILE A 23 2.42 -7.46 -3.47
CA ILE A 23 3.65 -8.18 -3.19
C ILE A 23 3.32 -9.65 -2.91
N SER A 24 4.02 -10.56 -3.56
CA SER A 24 3.93 -12.00 -3.25
C SER A 24 4.92 -12.30 -2.12
N VAL A 25 4.39 -12.62 -0.94
CA VAL A 25 5.22 -12.94 0.24
C VAL A 25 5.52 -14.45 0.28
N SER A 26 4.61 -15.26 -0.23
CA SER A 26 4.81 -16.69 -0.51
C SER A 26 3.93 -17.13 -1.68
N SER A 27 4.01 -18.40 -2.07
CA SER A 27 3.19 -18.97 -3.17
C SER A 27 1.68 -18.73 -3.00
N ASN A 28 1.19 -18.77 -1.76
CA ASN A 28 -0.24 -18.65 -1.44
C ASN A 28 -0.59 -17.35 -0.69
N ARG A 29 0.38 -16.46 -0.46
CA ARG A 29 0.17 -15.22 0.31
C ARG A 29 0.58 -14.01 -0.51
N LYS A 30 -0.42 -13.20 -0.84
CA LYS A 30 -0.25 -11.88 -1.43
C LYS A 30 -0.60 -10.82 -0.39
N GLU A 31 0.18 -9.76 -0.36
CA GLU A 31 -0.08 -8.57 0.46
C GLU A 31 -0.16 -7.35 -0.44
N VAL A 32 -0.81 -6.29 0.02
CA VAL A 32 -0.74 -4.99 -0.65
C VAL A 32 0.10 -4.05 0.21
N HIS A 33 1.17 -3.52 -0.37
CA HIS A 33 2.10 -2.61 0.29
C HIS A 33 1.86 -1.20 -0.23
N VAL A 34 1.73 -0.25 0.69
CA VAL A 34 1.45 1.16 0.39
C VAL A 34 2.68 2.01 0.66
N PHE A 35 3.05 2.85 -0.32
CA PHE A 35 4.18 3.74 -0.29
C PHE A 35 3.71 5.17 -0.53
N PHE A 36 4.10 6.10 0.34
CA PHE A 36 3.92 7.52 0.09
C PHE A 36 4.99 8.04 -0.87
N PRO A 37 4.68 9.05 -1.70
CA PRO A 37 5.67 9.74 -2.50
C PRO A 37 6.79 10.24 -1.59
N PRO A 38 8.06 10.09 -1.99
CA PRO A 38 9.12 10.48 -1.13
C PRO A 38 9.21 12.01 -1.04
N ARG A 39 9.47 12.52 0.16
CA ARG A 39 9.73 13.97 0.36
C ARG A 39 11.12 14.40 -0.12
N SER A 40 11.97 13.44 -0.49
CA SER A 40 13.34 13.63 -0.97
C SER A 40 13.65 12.59 -2.07
N THR A 41 14.84 12.59 -2.63
CA THR A 41 15.29 11.59 -3.63
C THR A 41 15.46 10.18 -3.07
N PHE A 42 15.27 9.97 -1.76
CA PHE A 42 15.42 8.66 -1.14
C PHE A 42 14.19 7.78 -1.42
N GLU A 43 14.39 6.69 -2.17
CA GLU A 43 13.36 5.68 -2.36
C GLU A 43 13.05 4.97 -1.03
N TYR A 44 11.79 4.99 -0.61
CA TYR A 44 11.35 4.27 0.57
C TYR A 44 11.41 2.76 0.29
N THR A 45 12.41 2.08 0.85
CA THR A 45 12.55 0.62 0.77
C THR A 45 11.52 -0.13 1.64
N LYS A 46 10.87 0.56 2.58
CA LYS A 46 9.88 -0.02 3.49
C LYS A 46 8.47 0.52 3.22
N PRO A 47 7.44 -0.34 3.24
CA PRO A 47 6.06 0.10 3.08
C PRO A 47 5.62 0.93 4.29
N SER A 48 4.86 1.99 4.02
CA SER A 48 4.22 2.82 5.05
C SER A 48 3.04 2.10 5.69
N TYR A 49 2.28 1.36 4.88
CA TYR A 49 1.23 0.44 5.35
C TYR A 49 1.30 -0.89 4.63
N ARG A 50 0.85 -1.94 5.32
CA ARG A 50 0.65 -3.27 4.76
C ARG A 50 -0.81 -3.68 4.95
N LEU A 51 -1.47 -4.05 3.87
CA LEU A 51 -2.74 -4.76 3.90
C LEU A 51 -2.45 -6.25 3.78
N ILE A 52 -2.84 -7.00 4.81
CA ILE A 52 -2.70 -8.44 4.88
C ILE A 52 -4.08 -9.11 4.94
N GLY A 53 -4.09 -10.43 4.84
CA GLY A 53 -5.28 -11.24 5.00
C GLY A 53 -5.96 -11.62 3.69
N ASN A 54 -7.16 -12.18 3.79
CA ASN A 54 -7.90 -12.67 2.64
C ASN A 54 -9.28 -11.98 2.55
N PRO A 55 -9.57 -11.23 1.48
CA PRO A 55 -10.85 -10.54 1.32
C PRO A 55 -12.03 -11.51 1.24
N PHE A 56 -11.87 -12.68 0.62
CA PHE A 56 -12.92 -13.71 0.52
C PHE A 56 -13.27 -14.33 1.87
N ARG A 57 -12.38 -14.23 2.86
CA ARG A 57 -12.62 -14.67 4.24
C ARG A 57 -12.94 -13.50 5.19
N ARG A 58 -13.13 -12.29 4.67
CA ARG A 58 -13.35 -11.06 5.46
C ARG A 58 -12.31 -10.87 6.57
N ALA A 59 -11.06 -11.23 6.27
CA ALA A 59 -9.96 -11.23 7.24
C ALA A 59 -8.88 -10.20 6.88
N CYS A 60 -9.28 -9.11 6.24
CA CYS A 60 -8.36 -8.04 5.83
C CYS A 60 -7.92 -7.23 7.05
N THR A 61 -6.63 -6.85 7.10
CA THR A 61 -6.11 -6.00 8.18
C THR A 61 -5.09 -5.01 7.64
N ILE A 62 -5.23 -3.73 8.00
CA ILE A 62 -4.27 -2.68 7.63
C ILE A 62 -3.33 -2.45 8.82
N ILE A 63 -2.04 -2.57 8.56
CA ILE A 63 -0.97 -2.47 9.55
C ILE A 63 -0.06 -1.28 9.22
N LYS A 64 0.25 -0.46 10.23
CA LYS A 64 1.26 0.60 10.19
C LYS A 64 2.42 0.23 11.12
N GLY A 65 3.58 -0.12 10.55
CA GLY A 65 4.68 -0.69 11.32
C GLY A 65 4.24 -2.00 12.02
N ASN A 66 4.08 -1.92 13.34
CA ASN A 66 3.62 -3.02 14.20
C ASN A 66 2.21 -2.81 14.78
N SER A 67 1.53 -1.71 14.43
CA SER A 67 0.19 -1.40 14.94
C SER A 67 -0.88 -1.70 13.89
N ILE A 68 -2.00 -2.29 14.32
CA ILE A 68 -3.21 -2.40 13.50
C ILE A 68 -3.90 -1.04 13.49
N VAL A 69 -4.30 -0.57 12.30
CA VAL A 69 -4.99 0.72 12.14
C VAL A 69 -6.41 0.58 11.56
N ALA A 70 -6.74 -0.58 10.95
CA ALA A 70 -8.09 -0.92 10.50
C ALA A 70 -8.24 -2.44 10.29
N GLN A 71 -9.46 -2.96 10.42
CA GLN A 71 -9.84 -4.36 10.18
C GLN A 71 -11.31 -4.46 9.74
#